data_AF-A0A7X3UZS9-F1
#
_entry.id   AF-A0A7X3UZS9-F1
#
_cell.length_a   1.000
_cell.length_b   1.000
_cell.length_c   1.000
_cell.angle_alpha   90.00
_cell.angle_beta   90.00
_cell.angle_gamma   90.00
#
_symmetry.space_group_name_H-M   'P 1'
#
loop_
_entity.id
_entity.type
_entity.pdbx_description
1 polymer ?
#
loop_
_entity_poly.entity_id
_entity_poly.type
_entity_poly.pdbx_seq_one_letter_code
_entity_poly.pdbx_strand_id
1 'polypeptide(L)'
;MEYLPVFLMWLAMTGVMMAPVVLPWLRALSRLADAGPLSSVGPFAAGYTVAWAGFSAALAGVHLALSRMSVPVPFGLDAPALSAAALFLAGGFQFTRLKEACLSHCRSPAGYLLTHWRTGPAGHARLGFGHGLHCVGCCWALMALALVVGMIDLVWMGLLMAVMVAETTLPGGGRLRKPVGAVLLAAGAIVLIVAS
;
A
#
# COMPACT_ATOMS: atom_id res chain seq x y z
N MET A 1 -6.72 19.03 -15.08
CA MET A 1 -6.75 17.56 -15.08
C MET A 1 -8.11 17.09 -14.61
N GLU A 2 -8.72 16.17 -15.36
CA GLU A 2 -9.96 15.52 -14.95
C GLU A 2 -9.66 14.48 -13.87
N TYR A 3 -10.60 14.26 -12.94
CA TYR A 3 -10.39 13.36 -11.81
C TYR A 3 -10.27 11.89 -12.22
N LEU A 4 -11.08 11.47 -13.20
CA LEU A 4 -11.18 10.08 -13.60
C LEU A 4 -9.85 9.50 -14.15
N PRO A 5 -9.12 10.17 -15.07
CA PRO A 5 -7.80 9.70 -15.50
C PRO A 5 -6.79 9.54 -14.36
N VAL A 6 -6.75 10.52 -13.44
CA VAL A 6 -5.82 10.50 -12.30
C VAL A 6 -6.16 9.35 -11.36
N PHE A 7 -7.46 9.14 -11.09
CA PHE A 7 -7.94 8.01 -10.31
C PHE A 7 -7.58 6.66 -10.93
N LEU A 8 -7.83 6.46 -12.22
CA LEU A 8 -7.52 5.19 -12.91
C LEU A 8 -6.02 4.89 -12.92
N MET A 9 -5.20 5.92 -13.10
CA MET A 9 -3.75 5.82 -13.00
C MET A 9 -3.30 5.34 -11.60
N TRP A 10 -3.79 5.98 -10.53
CA TRP A 10 -3.49 5.55 -9.16
C TRP A 10 -3.99 4.14 -8.87
N LEU A 11 -5.19 3.80 -9.35
CA LEU A 11 -5.76 2.47 -9.18
C LEU A 11 -4.87 1.41 -9.84
N ALA A 12 -4.48 1.62 -11.09
CA ALA A 12 -3.60 0.72 -11.83
C ALA A 12 -2.24 0.56 -11.11
N MET A 13 -1.63 1.67 -10.72
CA MET A 13 -0.34 1.68 -10.03
C MET A 13 -0.39 0.92 -8.70
N THR A 14 -1.38 1.21 -7.86
CA THR A 14 -1.56 0.49 -6.58
C THR A 14 -1.85 -0.99 -6.80
N GLY A 15 -2.64 -1.34 -7.82
CA GLY A 15 -2.92 -2.72 -8.17
C GLY A 15 -1.66 -3.50 -8.55
N VAL A 16 -0.80 -2.91 -9.39
CA VAL A 16 0.47 -3.51 -9.81
C VAL A 16 1.41 -3.71 -8.62
N MET A 17 1.60 -2.68 -7.79
CA MET A 17 2.53 -2.76 -6.65
C MET A 17 2.07 -3.75 -5.58
N MET A 18 0.75 -3.94 -5.43
CA MET A 18 0.18 -4.80 -4.40
C MET A 18 -0.12 -6.22 -4.86
N ALA A 19 -0.09 -6.49 -6.16
CA ALA A 19 -0.18 -7.82 -6.74
C ALA A 19 0.75 -8.87 -6.08
N PRO A 20 2.07 -8.61 -5.86
CA PRO A 20 2.92 -9.59 -5.18
C PRO A 20 2.55 -9.79 -3.69
N VAL A 21 2.01 -8.76 -3.04
CA VAL A 21 1.65 -8.80 -1.60
C VAL A 21 0.43 -9.70 -1.39
N VAL A 22 -0.55 -9.65 -2.28
CA VAL A 22 -1.77 -10.47 -2.19
C VAL A 22 -1.58 -11.89 -2.75
N LEU A 23 -0.51 -12.14 -3.53
CA LEU A 23 -0.29 -13.44 -4.19
C LEU A 23 -0.27 -14.66 -3.25
N PRO A 24 0.36 -14.63 -2.05
CA PRO A 24 0.30 -15.75 -1.11
C PRO A 24 -1.13 -16.05 -0.63
N TRP A 25 -1.98 -15.02 -0.50
CA TRP A 25 -3.37 -15.15 -0.12
C TRP A 25 -4.21 -15.79 -1.23
N LEU A 26 -4.03 -15.36 -2.48
CA LEU A 26 -4.71 -15.96 -3.62
C LEU A 26 -4.36 -17.44 -3.77
N ARG A 27 -3.09 -17.81 -3.55
CA ARG A 27 -2.63 -19.22 -3.55
C ARG A 27 -3.21 -20.04 -2.40
N ALA A 28 -3.35 -19.45 -1.21
CA ALA A 28 -3.98 -20.12 -0.09
C ALA A 28 -5.47 -20.37 -0.35
N LEU A 29 -6.19 -19.35 -0.85
CA LEU A 29 -7.60 -19.45 -1.23
C LEU A 29 -7.84 -20.49 -2.32
N SER A 30 -7.00 -20.53 -3.36
CA SER A 30 -7.16 -21.49 -4.46
C SER A 30 -7.01 -22.94 -3.99
N ARG A 31 -6.25 -23.19 -2.91
CA ARG A 31 -6.07 -24.53 -2.33
C ARG A 31 -7.25 -24.96 -1.44
N LEU A 32 -8.02 -24.00 -0.93
CA LEU A 32 -9.17 -24.24 -0.05
C LEU A 32 -10.51 -24.21 -0.80
N ALA A 33 -10.50 -23.95 -2.10
CA ALA A 33 -11.70 -23.80 -2.90
C ALA A 33 -12.27 -25.15 -3.35
N ASP A 34 -13.35 -25.61 -2.70
CA ASP A 34 -14.01 -26.89 -3.01
C ASP A 34 -14.58 -26.95 -4.45
N ALA A 35 -15.10 -25.82 -4.96
CA ALA A 35 -15.73 -25.72 -6.29
C ALA A 35 -14.80 -25.09 -7.35
N GLY A 36 -13.48 -25.17 -7.15
CA GLY A 36 -12.46 -24.64 -8.04
C GLY A 36 -12.08 -23.16 -7.79
N PRO A 37 -10.93 -22.68 -8.32
CA PRO A 37 -10.30 -21.43 -7.88
C PRO A 37 -11.17 -20.18 -8.04
N LEU A 38 -11.96 -20.10 -9.12
CA LEU A 38 -12.79 -18.93 -9.44
C LEU A 38 -13.91 -18.68 -8.41
N SER A 39 -14.39 -19.73 -7.73
CA SER A 39 -15.44 -19.62 -6.70
C SER A 39 -15.01 -18.80 -5.47
N SER A 40 -13.68 -18.68 -5.25
CA SER A 40 -13.11 -18.07 -4.05
C SER A 40 -12.16 -16.92 -4.36
N VAL A 41 -11.29 -17.08 -5.36
CA VAL A 41 -10.28 -16.09 -5.73
C VAL A 41 -10.91 -14.85 -6.36
N GLY A 42 -11.87 -15.02 -7.28
CA GLY A 42 -12.50 -13.91 -8.01
C GLY A 42 -13.21 -12.92 -7.07
N PRO A 43 -14.16 -13.39 -6.23
CA PRO A 43 -14.85 -12.50 -5.30
C PRO A 43 -13.91 -11.87 -4.27
N PHE A 44 -12.92 -12.61 -3.76
CA PHE A 44 -11.90 -12.06 -2.86
C PHE A 44 -11.10 -10.93 -3.52
N ALA A 45 -10.61 -11.15 -4.74
CA ALA A 45 -9.89 -10.13 -5.49
C ALA A 45 -10.76 -8.90 -5.75
N ALA A 46 -12.05 -9.08 -6.05
CA ALA A 46 -12.98 -7.96 -6.20
C ALA A 46 -13.10 -7.12 -4.93
N GLY A 47 -13.30 -7.76 -3.76
CA GLY A 47 -13.36 -7.06 -2.48
C GLY A 47 -12.06 -6.32 -2.13
N TYR A 48 -10.91 -6.97 -2.40
CA TYR A 48 -9.60 -6.36 -2.21
C TYR A 48 -9.39 -5.12 -3.09
N THR A 49 -9.76 -5.21 -4.37
CA THR A 49 -9.69 -4.09 -5.32
C THR A 49 -10.59 -2.93 -4.90
N VAL A 50 -11.77 -3.19 -4.32
CA VAL A 50 -12.65 -2.12 -3.81
C VAL A 50 -11.99 -1.35 -2.67
N ALA A 51 -11.32 -2.03 -1.73
CA ALA A 51 -10.59 -1.35 -0.65
C ALA A 51 -9.47 -0.45 -1.20
N TRP A 52 -8.70 -0.96 -2.17
CA TRP A 52 -7.66 -0.17 -2.83
C TRP A 52 -8.22 0.96 -3.68
N ALA A 53 -9.35 0.78 -4.35
CA ALA A 53 -10.02 1.86 -5.08
C ALA A 53 -10.39 3.04 -4.17
N GLY A 54 -10.85 2.78 -2.94
CA GLY A 54 -11.07 3.84 -1.96
C GLY A 54 -9.79 4.63 -1.64
N PHE A 55 -8.66 3.94 -1.49
CA PHE A 55 -7.37 4.57 -1.24
C PHE A 55 -6.85 5.34 -2.48
N SER A 56 -6.93 4.77 -3.67
CA SER A 56 -6.54 5.41 -4.93
C SER A 56 -7.39 6.65 -5.22
N ALA A 57 -8.67 6.65 -4.86
CA ALA A 57 -9.54 7.83 -4.91
C ALA A 57 -9.03 8.95 -4.01
N ALA A 58 -8.63 8.63 -2.77
CA ALA A 58 -8.04 9.61 -1.86
C ALA A 58 -6.73 10.19 -2.41
N LEU A 59 -5.83 9.34 -2.92
CA LEU A 59 -4.57 9.80 -3.53
C LEU A 59 -4.79 10.64 -4.80
N ALA A 60 -5.78 10.29 -5.63
CA ALA A 60 -6.15 11.11 -6.77
C ALA A 60 -6.67 12.49 -6.34
N GLY A 61 -7.46 12.55 -5.27
CA GLY A 61 -7.90 13.80 -4.66
C GLY A 61 -6.73 14.67 -4.18
N VAL A 62 -5.78 14.07 -3.46
CA VAL A 62 -4.56 14.76 -2.99
C VAL A 62 -3.72 15.24 -4.17
N HIS A 63 -3.50 14.38 -5.18
CA HIS A 63 -2.75 14.74 -6.38
C HIS A 63 -3.37 15.97 -7.06
N LEU A 64 -4.68 15.98 -7.30
CA LEU A 64 -5.35 17.12 -7.93
C LEU A 64 -5.33 18.38 -7.05
N ALA A 65 -5.45 18.24 -5.73
CA ALA A 65 -5.36 19.38 -4.82
C ALA A 65 -3.97 20.04 -4.89
N LEU A 66 -2.90 19.24 -4.89
CA LEU A 66 -1.54 19.71 -5.09
C LEU A 66 -1.38 20.40 -6.45
N SER A 67 -1.89 19.79 -7.54
CA SER A 67 -1.82 20.39 -8.87
C SER A 67 -2.58 21.71 -8.98
N ARG A 68 -3.69 21.89 -8.25
CA ARG A 68 -4.43 23.17 -8.18
C ARG A 68 -3.66 24.25 -7.44
N MET A 69 -2.78 23.86 -6.52
CA MET A 69 -1.84 24.74 -5.82
C MET A 69 -0.55 24.97 -6.62
N SER A 70 -0.50 24.55 -7.89
CA SER A 70 0.70 24.60 -8.74
C SER A 70 1.89 23.80 -8.19
N VAL A 71 1.65 22.83 -7.32
CA VAL A 71 2.67 21.89 -6.85
C VAL A 71 2.73 20.72 -7.83
N PRO A 72 3.89 20.46 -8.47
CA PRO A 72 4.03 19.34 -9.40
C PRO A 72 3.87 18.00 -8.66
N VAL A 73 3.40 16.96 -9.34
CA VAL A 73 3.39 15.59 -8.81
C VAL A 73 4.07 14.68 -9.85
N PRO A 74 5.23 14.07 -9.51
CA PRO A 74 5.96 14.18 -8.26
C PRO A 74 6.44 15.59 -7.92
N PHE A 75 6.45 15.93 -6.63
CA PHE A 75 6.99 17.22 -6.17
C PHE A 75 8.48 17.19 -5.79
N GLY A 76 9.07 16.01 -5.57
CA GLY A 76 10.51 15.81 -5.44
C GLY A 76 11.28 16.91 -4.69
N LEU A 77 12.37 17.39 -5.28
CA LEU A 77 13.15 18.51 -4.74
C LEU A 77 12.55 19.88 -5.07
N ASP A 78 11.53 19.95 -5.92
CA ASP A 78 10.82 21.20 -6.23
C ASP A 78 9.97 21.69 -5.04
N ALA A 79 9.56 20.77 -4.15
CA ALA A 79 8.92 21.08 -2.86
C ALA A 79 9.60 20.32 -1.71
N PRO A 80 10.82 20.72 -1.29
CA PRO A 80 11.65 19.94 -0.37
C PRO A 80 11.03 19.83 1.03
N ALA A 81 10.33 20.87 1.48
CA ALA A 81 9.58 20.84 2.75
C ALA A 81 8.44 19.82 2.73
N LEU A 82 7.71 19.71 1.61
CA LEU A 82 6.63 18.73 1.44
C LEU A 82 7.19 17.30 1.34
N SER A 83 8.32 17.13 0.67
CA SER A 83 9.08 15.87 0.58
C SER A 83 9.57 15.40 1.93
N ALA A 84 10.20 16.28 2.71
CA ALA A 84 10.60 15.97 4.07
C ALA A 84 9.39 15.62 4.95
N ALA A 85 8.29 16.37 4.86
CA ALA A 85 7.07 16.06 5.61
C ALA A 85 6.49 14.69 5.26
N ALA A 86 6.43 14.32 3.98
CA ALA A 86 5.98 13.00 3.54
C ALA A 86 6.91 11.88 4.03
N LEU A 87 8.23 12.08 3.94
CA LEU A 87 9.24 11.14 4.45
C LEU A 87 9.16 10.98 5.96
N PHE A 88 8.98 12.06 6.72
CA PHE A 88 8.79 12.01 8.17
C PHE A 88 7.48 11.33 8.56
N LEU A 89 6.40 11.59 7.82
CA LEU A 89 5.12 10.91 8.04
C LEU A 89 5.26 9.40 7.80
N ALA A 90 5.86 8.99 6.68
CA ALA A 90 6.08 7.58 6.38
C ALA A 90 7.05 6.92 7.38
N GLY A 91 8.15 7.60 7.71
CA GLY A 91 9.15 7.14 8.67
C GLY A 91 8.60 7.03 10.09
N GLY A 92 7.82 8.02 10.55
CA GLY A 92 7.14 7.99 11.84
C GLY A 92 6.06 6.91 11.89
N PHE A 93 5.29 6.74 10.81
CA PHE A 93 4.26 5.70 10.70
C PHE A 93 4.84 4.30 10.93
N GLN A 94 6.08 4.06 10.51
CA GLN A 94 6.79 2.80 10.74
C GLN A 94 6.91 2.43 12.22
N PHE A 95 6.99 3.39 13.14
CA PHE A 95 7.12 3.09 14.57
C PHE A 95 5.77 2.91 15.29
N THR A 96 4.65 3.14 14.60
CA THR A 96 3.33 3.13 15.22
C THR A 96 2.85 1.72 15.56
N ARG A 97 2.05 1.63 16.64
CA ARG A 97 1.31 0.41 17.00
C ARG A 97 0.25 0.06 15.94
N LEU A 98 -0.27 1.07 15.24
CA LEU A 98 -1.22 0.86 14.14
C LEU A 98 -0.57 0.05 13.01
N LYS A 99 0.62 0.45 12.55
CA LYS A 99 1.33 -0.31 11.52
C LYS A 99 1.63 -1.73 11.99
N GLU A 100 2.07 -1.89 13.23
CA GLU A 100 2.34 -3.21 13.83
C GLU A 100 1.11 -4.12 13.79
N ALA A 101 -0.03 -3.62 14.25
CA ALA A 101 -1.28 -4.38 14.28
C ALA A 101 -1.80 -4.71 12.88
N CYS A 102 -1.78 -3.76 11.94
CA CYS A 102 -2.20 -4.05 10.56
C CYS A 102 -1.27 -5.06 9.89
N LEU A 103 0.05 -4.90 10.08
CA LEU A 103 1.04 -5.77 9.46
C LEU A 103 0.96 -7.21 10.00
N SER A 104 0.67 -7.41 11.29
CA SER A 104 0.51 -8.76 11.84
C SER A 104 -0.64 -9.52 11.17
N HIS A 105 -1.75 -8.84 10.87
CA HIS A 105 -2.90 -9.42 10.17
C HIS A 105 -2.58 -9.70 8.69
N CYS A 106 -1.90 -8.77 8.00
CA CYS A 106 -1.53 -8.95 6.59
C CYS A 106 -0.59 -10.14 6.36
N ARG A 107 0.25 -10.46 7.36
CA ARG A 107 1.24 -11.54 7.32
C ARG A 107 0.67 -12.92 7.66
N SER A 108 -0.55 -13.01 8.19
CA SER A 108 -1.13 -14.26 8.72
C SER A 108 -2.33 -14.75 7.89
N PRO A 109 -2.11 -15.30 6.67
CA PRO A 109 -3.21 -15.79 5.84
C PRO A 109 -4.01 -16.88 6.54
N ALA A 110 -3.36 -17.89 7.12
CA ALA A 110 -4.06 -18.98 7.80
C ALA A 110 -4.90 -18.51 9.00
N GLY A 111 -4.34 -17.70 9.90
CA GLY A 111 -5.05 -17.23 11.09
C GLY A 111 -6.27 -16.37 10.77
N TYR A 112 -6.16 -15.52 9.74
CA TYR A 112 -7.28 -14.70 9.30
C TYR A 112 -8.35 -15.51 8.56
N LEU A 113 -7.93 -16.45 7.70
CA LEU A 113 -8.88 -17.35 7.04
C LEU A 113 -9.64 -18.18 8.07
N LEU A 114 -8.98 -18.78 9.06
CA LEU A 114 -9.64 -19.59 10.10
C LEU A 114 -10.68 -18.82 10.92
N THR A 115 -10.50 -17.50 11.09
CA THR A 115 -11.38 -16.65 11.90
C THR A 115 -12.47 -15.95 11.10
N HIS A 116 -12.24 -15.70 9.81
CA HIS A 116 -13.12 -14.88 8.95
C HIS A 116 -13.64 -15.65 7.73
N TRP A 117 -13.36 -16.95 7.60
CA TRP A 117 -13.85 -17.76 6.49
C TRP A 117 -15.37 -17.71 6.42
N ARG A 118 -15.87 -17.40 5.23
CA ARG A 118 -17.30 -17.39 4.92
C ARG A 118 -17.49 -18.00 3.55
N THR A 119 -18.36 -19.00 3.49
CA THR A 119 -18.68 -19.69 2.24
C THR A 119 -19.45 -18.78 1.28
N GLY A 120 -19.30 -19.06 0.00
CA GLY A 120 -19.99 -18.36 -1.09
C GLY A 120 -19.35 -17.04 -1.51
N PRO A 121 -19.75 -16.50 -2.69
CA PRO A 121 -19.10 -15.35 -3.30
C PRO A 121 -19.09 -14.08 -2.43
N ALA A 122 -20.20 -13.80 -1.76
CA ALA A 122 -20.30 -12.64 -0.87
C ALA A 122 -19.41 -12.76 0.38
N GLY A 123 -19.23 -13.98 0.89
CA GLY A 123 -18.33 -14.27 2.00
C GLY A 123 -16.87 -13.99 1.62
N HIS A 124 -16.44 -14.53 0.48
CA HIS A 124 -15.10 -14.32 -0.07
C HIS A 124 -14.84 -12.86 -0.44
N ALA A 125 -15.83 -12.12 -0.97
CA ALA A 125 -15.69 -10.69 -1.23
C ALA A 125 -15.52 -9.87 0.05
N ARG A 126 -16.29 -10.16 1.10
CA ARG A 126 -16.11 -9.51 2.43
C ARG A 126 -14.75 -9.82 3.02
N LEU A 127 -14.29 -11.05 2.89
CA LEU A 127 -12.97 -11.48 3.32
C LEU A 127 -11.86 -10.69 2.60
N GLY A 128 -11.97 -10.54 1.28
CA GLY A 128 -11.06 -9.76 0.46
C GLY A 128 -11.05 -8.27 0.80
N PHE A 129 -12.23 -7.69 1.02
CA PHE A 129 -12.35 -6.29 1.44
C PHE A 129 -11.71 -6.05 2.81
N GLY A 130 -11.98 -6.92 3.80
CA GLY A 130 -11.36 -6.82 5.12
C GLY A 130 -9.84 -6.94 5.07
N HIS A 131 -9.31 -7.90 4.30
CA HIS A 131 -7.86 -8.00 4.08
C HIS A 131 -7.30 -6.76 3.37
N GLY A 132 -8.02 -6.24 2.37
CA GLY A 132 -7.69 -5.01 1.67
C GLY A 132 -7.54 -3.82 2.60
N LEU A 133 -8.46 -3.64 3.56
CA LEU A 133 -8.38 -2.58 4.58
C LEU A 133 -7.14 -2.71 5.47
N HIS A 134 -6.79 -3.92 5.91
CA HIS A 134 -5.55 -4.13 6.65
C HIS A 134 -4.30 -3.83 5.80
N CYS A 135 -4.33 -4.24 4.52
CA CYS A 135 -3.22 -4.04 3.57
C CYS A 135 -3.00 -2.55 3.28
N VAL A 136 -4.06 -1.80 3.00
CA VAL A 136 -4.03 -0.34 2.93
C VAL A 136 -3.52 0.22 4.26
N GLY A 137 -4.06 -0.24 5.39
CA GLY A 137 -3.67 0.20 6.72
C GLY A 137 -2.18 0.03 7.04
N CYS A 138 -1.50 -1.01 6.56
CA CYS A 138 -0.06 -1.18 6.80
C CYS A 138 0.84 -0.49 5.78
N CYS A 139 0.35 -0.24 4.56
CA CYS A 139 1.16 0.22 3.43
C CYS A 139 0.88 1.66 2.99
N TRP A 140 -0.23 2.29 3.43
CA TRP A 140 -0.70 3.58 2.91
C TRP A 140 0.37 4.68 2.96
N ALA A 141 1.12 4.77 4.06
CA ALA A 141 2.10 5.84 4.25
C ALA A 141 3.31 5.68 3.32
N LEU A 142 3.75 4.43 3.07
CA LEU A 142 4.79 4.14 2.08
C LEU A 142 4.26 4.40 0.67
N MET A 143 3.01 4.05 0.39
CA MET A 143 2.40 4.29 -0.92
C MET A 143 2.22 5.79 -1.20
N ALA A 144 1.95 6.59 -0.17
CA ALA A 144 1.87 8.05 -0.29
C ALA A 144 3.23 8.68 -0.72
N LEU A 145 4.36 8.02 -0.46
CA LEU A 145 5.66 8.48 -0.96
C LEU A 145 5.77 8.45 -2.48
N ALA A 146 4.90 7.74 -3.20
CA ALA A 146 4.82 7.84 -4.65
C ALA A 146 4.45 9.26 -5.15
N LEU A 147 3.84 10.10 -4.29
CA LEU A 147 3.65 11.53 -4.57
C LEU A 147 4.98 12.32 -4.55
N VAL A 148 6.00 11.81 -3.85
CA VAL A 148 7.33 12.43 -3.69
C VAL A 148 8.26 12.03 -4.84
N VAL A 149 8.47 10.72 -5.01
CA VAL A 149 9.47 10.16 -5.95
C VAL A 149 8.91 9.96 -7.36
N GLY A 150 7.58 9.96 -7.49
CA GLY A 150 6.90 9.93 -8.79
C GLY A 150 6.65 8.54 -9.31
N MET A 151 5.77 8.50 -10.32
CA MET A 151 5.30 7.26 -10.92
C MET A 151 6.19 6.71 -12.02
N ILE A 152 7.19 7.48 -12.43
CA ILE A 152 8.07 7.17 -13.57
C ILE A 152 9.45 6.69 -13.08
N ASP A 153 9.81 6.98 -11.83
CA ASP A 153 11.02 6.42 -11.24
C ASP A 153 10.77 4.97 -10.82
N LEU A 154 10.95 4.08 -11.79
CA LEU A 154 10.81 2.63 -11.62
C LEU A 154 11.74 2.09 -10.53
N VAL A 155 12.87 2.75 -10.26
CA VAL A 155 13.82 2.34 -9.23
C VAL A 155 13.20 2.59 -7.86
N TRP A 156 12.74 3.81 -7.58
CA TRP A 156 12.11 4.12 -6.29
C TRP A 156 10.79 3.38 -6.07
N MET A 157 9.97 3.23 -7.11
CA MET A 157 8.77 2.41 -7.03
C MET A 157 9.10 0.94 -6.73
N GLY A 158 10.09 0.39 -7.43
CA GLY A 158 10.57 -0.97 -7.20
C GLY A 158 11.11 -1.15 -5.78
N LEU A 159 11.84 -0.17 -5.24
CA LEU A 159 12.35 -0.19 -3.87
C LEU A 159 11.21 -0.14 -2.84
N LEU A 160 10.24 0.76 -3.00
CA LEU A 160 9.08 0.83 -2.10
C LEU A 160 8.27 -0.48 -2.14
N MET A 161 8.03 -1.01 -3.33
CA MET A 161 7.38 -2.31 -3.54
C MET A 161 8.17 -3.43 -2.87
N ALA A 162 9.49 -3.50 -3.06
CA ALA A 162 10.35 -4.50 -2.46
C ALA A 162 10.30 -4.43 -0.92
N VAL A 163 10.33 -3.22 -0.35
CA VAL A 163 10.18 -3.00 1.10
C VAL A 163 8.82 -3.51 1.58
N MET A 164 7.72 -3.12 0.94
CA MET A 164 6.37 -3.55 1.33
C MET A 164 6.22 -5.07 1.22
N VAL A 165 6.73 -5.68 0.15
CA VAL A 165 6.73 -7.14 -0.03
C VAL A 165 7.59 -7.81 1.03
N ALA A 166 8.78 -7.28 1.33
CA ALA A 166 9.66 -7.83 2.35
C ALA A 166 9.01 -7.78 3.75
N GLU A 167 8.40 -6.64 4.10
CA GLU A 167 7.68 -6.45 5.36
C GLU A 167 6.47 -7.40 5.49
N THR A 168 5.79 -7.74 4.40
CA THR A 168 4.54 -8.53 4.41
C THR A 168 4.73 -10.02 4.15
N THR A 169 5.80 -10.44 3.45
CA THR A 169 5.97 -11.82 2.99
C THR A 169 7.15 -12.56 3.62
N LEU A 170 8.25 -11.87 3.97
CA LEU A 170 9.44 -12.56 4.51
C LEU A 170 9.26 -13.01 5.95
N PRO A 171 9.79 -14.19 6.35
CA PRO A 171 9.86 -14.60 7.76
C PRO A 171 10.57 -13.52 8.59
N GLY A 172 9.93 -13.05 9.66
CA GLY A 172 10.48 -11.97 10.49
C GLY A 172 10.52 -10.57 9.86
N GLY A 173 9.98 -10.37 8.65
CA GLY A 173 9.96 -9.07 7.95
C GLY A 173 9.33 -7.91 8.73
N GLY A 174 8.50 -8.17 9.74
CA GLY A 174 8.04 -7.13 10.68
C GLY A 174 9.17 -6.42 11.44
N ARG A 175 10.34 -7.04 11.54
CA ARG A 175 11.57 -6.43 12.10
C ARG A 175 12.15 -5.35 11.17
N LEU A 176 11.85 -5.38 9.87
CA LEU A 176 12.30 -4.39 8.89
C LEU A 176 11.58 -3.04 9.05
N ARG A 177 10.44 -3.02 9.74
CA ARG A 177 9.63 -1.83 10.00
C ARG A 177 10.47 -0.68 10.60
N LYS A 178 11.17 -0.97 11.70
CA LYS A 178 12.00 0.02 12.42
C LYS A 178 13.20 0.55 11.60
N PRO A 179 14.05 -0.29 10.97
CA PRO A 179 15.16 0.22 10.17
C PRO A 179 14.67 1.00 8.94
N VAL A 180 13.61 0.55 8.26
CA VAL A 180 13.00 1.32 7.16
C VAL A 180 12.51 2.68 7.67
N GLY A 181 11.85 2.70 8.83
CA GLY A 181 11.45 3.95 9.48
C GLY A 181 12.61 4.90 9.73
N ALA A 182 13.70 4.41 10.31
CA ALA A 182 14.89 5.20 10.58
C ALA A 182 15.52 5.77 9.30
N VAL A 183 15.61 4.96 8.23
CA VAL A 183 16.10 5.39 6.92
C VAL A 183 15.22 6.51 6.33
N LEU A 184 13.90 6.37 6.40
CA LEU A 184 12.98 7.40 5.90
C LEU A 184 13.07 8.72 6.69
N LEU A 185 13.21 8.63 8.02
CA LEU A 185 13.43 9.81 8.86
C LEU A 185 14.77 10.49 8.52
N ALA A 186 15.84 9.71 8.36
CA ALA A 186 17.14 10.25 7.97
C ALA A 186 17.09 10.89 6.58
N ALA A 187 16.42 10.26 5.60
CA ALA A 187 16.22 10.81 4.27
C ALA A 187 15.46 12.14 4.32
N GLY A 188 14.39 12.24 5.13
CA GLY A 188 13.65 13.48 5.33
C GLY A 188 14.52 14.61 5.90
N ALA A 189 15.38 14.30 6.87
CA ALA A 189 16.33 15.27 7.43
C ALA A 189 17.37 15.71 6.40
N ILE A 190 17.93 14.78 5.61
CA ILE A 190 18.89 15.08 4.55
C ILE A 190 18.27 16.00 3.49
N VAL A 191 17.02 15.74 3.07
CA VAL A 191 16.31 16.59 2.10
C VAL A 191 16.21 18.03 2.60
N LEU A 192 15.90 18.25 3.88
CA LEU A 192 15.87 19.60 4.45
C LEU A 192 17.24 20.27 4.48
N ILE A 193 18.30 19.53 4.84
CA ILE A 193 19.66 20.07 4.94
C ILE A 193 20.22 20.43 3.56
N VAL A 194 19.92 19.63 2.54
CA VAL A 194 20.40 19.87 1.16
C VAL A 194 19.63 21.01 0.50
N ALA A 195 18.38 21.22 0.89
CA ALA A 195 17.52 22.26 0.33
C ALA A 195 17.59 23.62 1.06
N SER A 196 18.25 23.67 2.23
CA SER A 196 18.52 24.88 3.01
C SER A 196 19.82 25.55 2.58
#